data_AF-A0A1F7SI75-F1
#
_entry.id   AF-A0A1F7SI75-F1
#
_cell.length_a   1.000
_cell.length_b   1.000
_cell.length_c   1.000
_cell.angle_alpha   90.00
_cell.angle_beta   90.00
_cell.angle_gamma   90.00
#
_symmetry.space_group_name_H-M   'P 1'
#
loop_
_entity.id
_entity.type
_entity.pdbx_description
1 polymer ?
#
loop_
_entity_poly.entity_id
_entity_poly.type
_entity_poly.pdbx_seq_one_letter_code
_entity_poly.pdbx_strand_id
1 'polypeptide(L)'
;MTFKYLFRKKVTMQYPYEKSTKDWSIPLRWRGLHALAVDESGRLKCIMCLQCVKTCPDKCIKIKFSGAGKERVLEEFTVDLSRCSACGLCFEVCPVNSITKAIVPTEKYEISVFSREGLVYKKEELIKNWHDSVKSKIVAEKAKEEKKEENVQP
;
A
#
# COMPACT_ATOMS: atom_id res chain seq x y z
N MET A 1 -35.77 3.99 -27.43
CA MET A 1 -34.38 4.19 -26.98
C MET A 1 -33.66 2.90 -26.52
N THR A 2 -34.38 1.80 -26.22
CA THR A 2 -33.79 0.55 -25.70
C THR A 2 -33.13 -0.33 -26.76
N PHE A 3 -33.69 -0.39 -27.97
CA PHE A 3 -33.22 -1.27 -29.07
C PHE A 3 -31.75 -1.01 -29.48
N LYS A 4 -31.26 0.24 -29.33
CA LYS A 4 -29.87 0.63 -29.60
C LYS A 4 -28.86 -0.05 -28.68
N TYR A 5 -29.26 -0.41 -27.45
CA TYR A 5 -28.37 -1.04 -26.48
C TYR A 5 -28.23 -2.56 -26.70
N LEU A 6 -29.18 -3.21 -27.38
CA LEU A 6 -29.12 -4.64 -27.69
C LEU A 6 -27.94 -5.01 -28.60
N PHE A 7 -27.62 -4.14 -29.55
CA PHE A 7 -26.54 -4.35 -30.53
C PHE A 7 -25.19 -3.74 -30.12
N ARG A 8 -25.09 -3.14 -28.93
CA ARG A 8 -23.81 -2.60 -28.42
C ARG A 8 -23.01 -3.70 -27.72
N LYS A 9 -21.68 -3.61 -27.82
CA LYS A 9 -20.77 -4.48 -27.05
C LYS A 9 -20.97 -4.22 -25.56
N LYS A 10 -21.04 -5.29 -24.76
CA LYS A 10 -21.23 -5.22 -23.31
C LYS A 10 -19.96 -4.65 -22.64
N VAL A 11 -20.16 -3.77 -21.66
CA VAL A 11 -19.09 -3.15 -20.84
C VAL A 11 -18.72 -4.03 -19.64
N THR A 12 -19.37 -5.19 -19.48
CA THR A 12 -19.15 -6.12 -18.36
C THR A 12 -17.80 -6.83 -18.44
N MET A 13 -17.18 -7.06 -17.29
CA MET A 13 -15.95 -7.84 -17.12
C MET A 13 -16.26 -9.15 -16.37
N GLN A 14 -15.59 -10.25 -16.73
CA GLN A 14 -15.78 -11.54 -16.05
C GLN A 14 -14.83 -11.70 -14.86
N TYR A 15 -15.20 -11.12 -13.71
CA TYR A 15 -14.51 -11.39 -12.45
C TYR A 15 -14.79 -12.84 -12.00
N PRO A 16 -13.80 -13.62 -11.52
CA PRO A 16 -12.44 -13.23 -11.11
C PRO A 16 -11.34 -13.38 -12.17
N TYR A 17 -11.66 -13.89 -13.37
CA TYR A 17 -10.68 -14.22 -14.42
C TYR A 17 -10.10 -12.96 -15.08
N GLU A 18 -10.94 -11.97 -15.35
CA GLU A 18 -10.53 -10.66 -15.86
C GLU A 18 -10.59 -9.64 -14.71
N LYS A 19 -9.47 -8.99 -14.40
CA LYS A 19 -9.34 -7.98 -13.32
C LYS A 19 -8.99 -6.58 -13.82
N SER A 20 -8.69 -6.43 -15.10
CA SER A 20 -8.48 -5.14 -15.77
C SER A 20 -8.91 -5.25 -17.22
N THR A 21 -9.37 -4.15 -17.80
CA THR A 21 -9.78 -4.06 -19.20
C THR A 21 -8.99 -2.95 -19.89
N LYS A 22 -9.09 -2.84 -21.22
CA LYS A 22 -8.46 -1.72 -21.96
C LYS A 22 -8.88 -0.35 -21.45
N ASP A 23 -10.12 -0.24 -20.98
CA ASP A 23 -10.72 1.03 -20.58
C ASP A 23 -10.65 1.27 -19.06
N TRP A 24 -10.25 0.26 -18.27
CA TRP A 24 -10.21 0.35 -16.82
C TRP A 24 -9.07 -0.48 -16.20
N SER A 25 -8.21 0.20 -15.45
CA SER A 25 -7.17 -0.39 -14.60
C SER A 25 -7.08 0.36 -13.28
N ILE A 26 -6.47 -0.26 -12.27
CA ILE A 26 -6.24 0.38 -10.98
C ILE A 26 -5.30 1.58 -11.17
N PRO A 27 -5.67 2.78 -10.70
CA PRO A 27 -4.81 3.96 -10.81
C PRO A 27 -3.63 3.86 -9.83
N LEU A 28 -2.52 4.52 -10.15
CA LEU A 28 -1.34 4.56 -9.30
C LEU A 28 -1.60 5.09 -7.88
N ARG A 29 -2.59 5.99 -7.73
CA ARG A 29 -2.98 6.60 -6.44
C ARG A 29 -4.01 5.77 -5.66
N TRP A 30 -4.23 4.52 -6.05
CA TRP A 30 -5.16 3.64 -5.36
C TRP A 30 -4.78 3.45 -3.88
N ARG A 31 -5.79 3.42 -3.00
CA ARG A 31 -5.62 3.26 -1.55
C ARG A 31 -6.11 1.88 -1.12
N GLY A 32 -5.32 0.85 -1.41
CA GLY A 32 -5.63 -0.53 -1.03
C GLY A 32 -5.06 -0.91 0.34
N LEU A 33 -4.73 -2.19 0.50
CA LEU A 33 -4.21 -2.75 1.74
C LEU A 33 -2.93 -2.02 2.20
N HIS A 34 -2.79 -1.81 3.51
CA HIS A 34 -1.63 -1.14 4.07
C HIS A 34 -0.39 -2.06 4.05
N ALA A 35 0.77 -1.48 3.76
CA ALA A 35 2.06 -2.16 3.85
C ALA A 35 3.09 -1.29 4.58
N LEU A 36 4.04 -1.94 5.24
CA LEU A 36 5.13 -1.29 5.96
C LEU A 36 6.43 -1.44 5.17
N ALA A 37 6.99 -0.32 4.73
CA ALA A 37 8.14 -0.31 3.84
C ALA A 37 9.44 -0.66 4.55
N VAL A 38 10.26 -1.42 3.82
CA VAL A 38 11.58 -1.88 4.24
C VAL A 38 12.63 -1.40 3.24
N ASP A 39 13.77 -0.97 3.76
CA ASP A 39 14.96 -0.60 2.98
C ASP A 39 15.60 -1.80 2.28
N GLU A 40 16.52 -1.52 1.36
CA GLU A 40 17.30 -2.53 0.63
C GLU A 40 18.13 -3.41 1.59
N SER A 41 18.59 -2.83 2.70
CA SER A 41 19.30 -3.55 3.78
C SER A 41 18.38 -4.30 4.75
N GLY A 42 17.06 -4.38 4.49
CA GLY A 42 16.12 -5.10 5.34
C GLY A 42 15.69 -4.34 6.62
N ARG A 43 16.06 -3.07 6.76
CA ARG A 43 15.67 -2.23 7.91
C ARG A 43 14.32 -1.55 7.67
N LEU A 44 13.55 -1.36 8.73
CA LEU A 44 12.26 -0.67 8.65
C LEU A 44 12.47 0.83 8.40
N LYS A 45 11.73 1.38 7.44
CA LYS A 45 11.74 2.84 7.16
C LYS A 45 11.03 3.67 8.23
N CYS A 46 10.18 3.06 9.05
CA CYS A 46 9.43 3.76 10.07
C CYS A 46 10.37 4.32 11.16
N ILE A 47 10.26 5.61 11.46
CA ILE A 47 11.03 6.30 12.51
C ILE A 47 10.24 6.53 13.81
N MET A 48 9.08 5.88 13.95
CA MET A 48 8.23 5.92 15.15
C MET A 48 7.84 7.34 15.58
N CYS A 49 7.62 8.26 14.63
CA CYS A 49 7.23 9.65 14.89
C CYS A 49 5.78 9.81 15.43
N LEU A 50 4.98 8.74 15.36
CA LEU A 50 3.56 8.69 15.76
C LEU A 50 2.61 9.64 15.00
N GLN A 51 3.03 10.29 13.93
CA GLN A 51 2.15 11.20 13.17
C GLN A 51 0.96 10.47 12.52
N CYS A 52 1.16 9.25 12.01
CA CYS A 52 0.08 8.44 11.46
C CYS A 52 -0.97 8.05 12.51
N VAL A 53 -0.57 7.80 13.76
CA VAL A 53 -1.47 7.49 14.87
C VAL A 53 -2.29 8.74 15.25
N LYS A 54 -1.63 9.90 15.34
CA LYS A 54 -2.28 11.18 15.70
C LYS A 54 -3.27 11.66 14.65
N THR A 55 -2.94 11.46 13.37
CA THR A 55 -3.73 11.98 12.24
C THR A 55 -4.87 11.04 11.83
N CYS A 56 -4.83 9.77 12.26
CA CYS A 56 -5.85 8.79 11.90
C CYS A 56 -7.22 9.17 12.53
N PRO A 57 -8.26 9.47 11.72
CA PRO A 57 -9.57 9.83 12.26
C PRO A 57 -10.21 8.66 13.02
N ASP A 58 -10.00 7.42 12.55
CA ASP A 58 -10.61 6.21 13.11
C ASP A 58 -9.81 5.61 14.29
N LYS A 59 -8.64 6.17 14.60
CA LYS A 59 -7.69 5.67 15.62
C LYS A 59 -7.45 4.15 15.50
N CYS A 60 -7.25 3.68 14.26
CA CYS A 60 -7.10 2.25 13.95
C CYS A 60 -5.64 1.75 14.00
N ILE A 61 -4.67 2.67 14.10
CA ILE A 61 -3.23 2.36 14.13
C ILE A 61 -2.73 2.41 15.57
N LYS A 62 -2.00 1.38 16.01
CA LYS A 62 -1.28 1.39 17.29
C LYS A 62 0.20 1.10 17.06
N ILE A 63 1.05 1.85 17.76
CA ILE A 63 2.50 1.75 17.67
C ILE A 63 3.07 1.67 19.08
N LYS A 64 3.92 0.68 19.35
CA LYS A 64 4.78 0.62 20.54
C LYS A 64 6.24 0.52 20.10
N PHE A 65 7.09 1.24 20.81
CA PHE A 65 8.52 1.25 20.57
C PHE A 65 9.25 1.39 21.91
N SER A 66 10.46 0.84 21.96
CA SER A 66 11.39 0.99 23.08
C SER A 66 12.63 1.76 22.64
N GLY A 67 13.44 2.17 23.62
CA GLY A 67 14.67 2.94 23.40
C GLY A 67 14.47 4.46 23.38
N ALA A 68 15.59 5.19 23.40
CA ALA A 68 15.62 6.64 23.41
C ALA A 68 16.55 7.19 22.30
N GLY A 69 16.25 8.41 21.83
CA GLY A 69 17.06 9.07 20.79
C GLY A 69 17.10 8.28 19.48
N LYS A 70 18.31 7.92 19.04
CA LYS A 70 18.57 7.19 17.79
C LYS A 70 18.39 5.67 17.89
N GLU A 71 18.33 5.12 19.10
CA GLU A 71 18.22 3.67 19.35
C GLU A 71 16.77 3.20 19.50
N ARG A 72 15.82 3.90 18.86
CA ARG A 72 14.41 3.50 18.91
C ARG A 72 14.18 2.24 18.09
N VAL A 73 13.53 1.26 18.69
CA VAL A 73 13.17 0.00 18.05
C VAL A 73 11.65 -0.15 18.03
N LEU A 74 11.09 -0.42 16.85
CA LEU A 74 9.66 -0.68 16.70
C LEU A 74 9.34 -2.09 17.19
N GLU A 75 8.60 -2.19 18.28
CA GLU A 75 8.16 -3.46 18.85
C GLU A 75 6.85 -3.90 18.22
N GLU A 76 5.84 -3.03 18.26
CA GLU A 76 4.49 -3.33 17.81
C GLU A 76 4.02 -2.27 16.80
N PHE A 77 3.47 -2.73 15.68
CA PHE A 77 2.75 -1.90 14.74
C PHE A 77 1.52 -2.66 14.31
N THR A 78 0.34 -2.19 14.69
CA THR A 78 -0.92 -2.84 14.35
C THR A 78 -1.84 -1.88 13.62
N VAL A 79 -2.54 -2.38 12.60
CA VAL A 79 -3.55 -1.65 11.84
C VAL A 79 -4.82 -2.46 11.82
N ASP A 80 -5.87 -1.91 12.41
CA ASP A 80 -7.20 -2.52 12.43
C ASP A 80 -8.01 -2.08 11.21
N LEU A 81 -8.06 -2.93 10.18
CA LEU A 81 -8.81 -2.65 8.96
C LEU A 81 -10.32 -2.73 9.15
N SER A 82 -10.81 -3.34 10.23
CA SER A 82 -12.25 -3.34 10.52
C SER A 82 -12.79 -1.95 10.85
N ARG A 83 -11.90 -1.01 11.23
CA ARG A 83 -12.23 0.38 11.55
C ARG A 83 -11.68 1.39 10.54
N CYS A 84 -10.76 0.98 9.67
CA CYS A 84 -10.07 1.91 8.78
C CYS A 84 -10.99 2.37 7.63
N SER A 85 -11.16 3.69 7.48
CA SER A 85 -11.89 4.31 6.35
C SER A 85 -11.10 4.39 5.03
N ALA A 86 -9.87 3.87 4.98
CA ALA A 86 -8.97 3.94 3.83
C ALA A 86 -8.76 5.37 3.26
N CYS A 87 -8.82 6.40 4.12
CA CYS A 87 -8.68 7.81 3.73
C CYS A 87 -7.30 8.18 3.16
N GLY A 88 -6.25 7.46 3.54
CA GLY A 88 -4.87 7.66 3.05
C GLY A 88 -4.06 8.75 3.77
N LEU A 89 -4.62 9.41 4.78
CA LEU A 89 -3.93 10.45 5.56
C LEU A 89 -2.65 9.95 6.24
N CYS A 90 -2.63 8.68 6.67
CA CYS A 90 -1.46 8.04 7.26
C CYS A 90 -0.28 7.97 6.29
N PHE A 91 -0.56 7.82 4.99
CA PHE A 91 0.45 7.86 3.94
C PHE A 91 0.91 9.30 3.72
N GLU A 92 -0.01 10.26 3.66
CA GLU A 92 0.33 11.64 3.35
C GLU A 92 1.20 12.30 4.43
N VAL A 93 0.86 12.09 5.70
CA VAL A 93 1.53 12.73 6.85
C VAL A 93 2.90 12.12 7.19
N CYS A 94 3.27 10.97 6.63
CA CYS A 94 4.52 10.32 6.99
C CYS A 94 5.72 11.20 6.59
N PRO A 95 6.57 11.63 7.55
CA PRO A 95 7.65 12.60 7.31
C PRO A 95 8.93 11.95 6.79
N VAL A 96 8.93 10.63 6.59
CA VAL A 96 10.09 9.88 6.14
C VAL A 96 10.33 10.23 4.67
N ASN A 97 11.40 10.98 4.43
CA ASN A 97 11.73 11.58 3.14
C ASN A 97 12.52 10.60 2.25
N SER A 98 11.99 9.39 2.08
CA SER A 98 12.52 8.40 1.14
C SER A 98 11.60 8.34 -0.09
N ILE A 99 12.12 7.84 -1.24
CA ILE A 99 11.35 7.57 -2.47
C ILE A 99 10.01 6.90 -2.16
N THR A 100 9.98 6.08 -1.09
CA THR A 100 8.75 5.56 -0.50
C THR A 100 8.65 5.87 0.99
N LYS A 101 7.43 6.25 1.39
CA LYS A 101 7.07 6.52 2.78
C LYS A 101 7.09 5.24 3.61
N ALA A 102 7.12 5.36 4.94
CA ALA A 102 7.22 4.18 5.82
C ALA A 102 5.96 3.31 5.80
N ILE A 103 4.78 3.92 5.75
CA ILE A 103 3.52 3.22 5.53
C ILE A 103 3.01 3.62 4.14
N VAL A 104 2.62 2.63 3.35
CA VAL A 104 2.18 2.84 1.96
C VAL A 104 0.92 2.03 1.65
N PRO A 105 0.08 2.51 0.70
CA PRO A 105 -0.98 1.69 0.16
C PRO A 105 -0.42 0.69 -0.87
N THR A 106 -1.02 -0.48 -0.91
CA THR A 106 -0.83 -1.45 -1.99
C THR A 106 -2.00 -1.37 -2.98
N GLU A 107 -1.89 -2.04 -4.12
CA GLU A 107 -3.00 -2.19 -5.08
C GLU A 107 -3.95 -3.34 -4.72
N LYS A 108 -3.66 -4.08 -3.63
CA LYS A 108 -4.48 -5.22 -3.22
C LYS A 108 -5.81 -4.71 -2.64
N TYR A 109 -6.90 -5.06 -3.31
CA TYR A 109 -8.28 -4.76 -2.89
C TYR A 109 -9.04 -6.01 -2.41
N GLU A 110 -8.55 -7.21 -2.73
CA GLU A 110 -9.11 -8.49 -2.31
C GLU A 110 -8.60 -8.87 -0.91
N ILE A 111 -9.25 -8.32 0.13
CA ILE A 111 -8.83 -8.47 1.54
C ILE A 111 -9.92 -9.05 2.45
N SER A 112 -10.97 -9.63 1.86
CA SER A 112 -12.06 -10.24 2.61
C SER A 112 -11.56 -11.43 3.43
N VAL A 113 -11.93 -11.46 4.72
CA VAL A 113 -11.65 -12.56 5.65
C VAL A 113 -12.94 -12.96 6.37
N PHE A 114 -12.98 -14.19 6.88
CA PHE A 114 -14.17 -14.74 7.55
C PHE A 114 -14.33 -14.27 9.00
N SER A 115 -13.23 -13.89 9.66
CA SER A 115 -13.23 -13.44 11.06
C SER A 115 -12.79 -11.99 11.16
N ARG A 116 -13.34 -11.28 12.14
CA ARG A 116 -12.96 -9.88 12.42
C ARG A 116 -11.49 -9.76 12.84
N GLU A 117 -10.99 -10.74 13.58
CA GLU A 117 -9.61 -10.79 14.05
C GLU A 117 -8.61 -10.85 12.88
N GLY A 118 -9.00 -11.49 11.77
CA GLY A 118 -8.20 -11.52 10.54
C GLY A 118 -8.06 -10.17 9.82
N LEU A 119 -8.80 -9.14 10.24
CA LEU A 119 -8.65 -7.76 9.74
C LEU A 119 -7.68 -6.92 10.58
N VAL A 120 -7.14 -7.46 11.67
CA VAL A 120 -6.15 -6.78 12.51
C VAL A 120 -4.76 -7.19 12.05
N TYR A 121 -4.14 -6.35 11.25
CA TYR A 121 -2.84 -6.62 10.67
C TYR A 121 -1.72 -6.27 11.65
N LYS A 122 -0.82 -7.21 11.87
CA LYS A 122 0.38 -7.02 12.70
C LYS A 122 1.58 -6.58 11.87
N LYS A 123 2.65 -6.18 12.56
CA LYS A 123 3.90 -5.69 11.97
C LYS A 123 4.45 -6.64 10.91
N GLU A 124 4.55 -7.94 11.20
CA GLU A 124 5.11 -8.91 10.23
C GLU A 124 4.26 -9.02 8.96
N GLU A 125 2.94 -9.02 9.10
CA GLU A 125 2.01 -9.12 7.97
C GLU A 125 2.05 -7.86 7.09
N LEU A 126 2.18 -6.69 7.70
CA LEU A 126 2.34 -5.43 6.97
C LEU A 126 3.67 -5.39 6.20
N ILE A 127 4.74 -5.96 6.74
CA ILE A 127 6.02 -6.13 6.04
C ILE A 127 5.87 -7.14 4.90
N LYS A 128 5.15 -8.24 5.11
CA LYS A 128 4.86 -9.21 4.06
C LYS A 128 4.11 -8.55 2.89
N ASN A 129 3.12 -7.71 3.17
CA ASN A 129 2.38 -6.96 2.15
C ASN A 129 3.31 -6.07 1.29
N TRP A 130 4.38 -5.52 1.87
CA TRP A 130 5.38 -4.73 1.15
C TRP A 130 6.17 -5.58 0.15
N HIS A 131 6.63 -6.75 0.58
CA HIS A 131 7.36 -7.68 -0.28
C HIS A 131 6.49 -8.21 -1.42
N ASP A 132 5.24 -8.57 -1.12
CA ASP A 132 4.32 -9.16 -2.10
C ASP A 132 3.86 -8.14 -3.15
N SER A 133 3.56 -6.90 -2.73
CA SER A 133 2.78 -5.96 -3.56
C SER A 133 3.58 -4.77 -4.10
N VAL A 134 4.65 -4.34 -3.42
CA VAL A 134 5.27 -3.03 -3.66
C VAL A 134 6.72 -3.15 -4.14
N LYS A 135 7.53 -4.02 -3.53
CA LYS A 135 8.95 -4.19 -3.90
C LYS A 135 9.12 -4.63 -5.36
N SER A 136 8.26 -5.54 -5.83
CA SER A 136 8.28 -6.06 -7.21
C SER A 136 8.10 -4.96 -8.26
N LYS A 137 7.33 -3.91 -7.94
CA LYS A 137 7.06 -2.80 -8.86
C LYS A 137 8.14 -1.74 -8.85
N ILE A 138 8.67 -1.38 -7.68
CA ILE A 138 9.79 -0.42 -7.59
C ILE A 138 11.02 -0.97 -8.32
N VAL A 139 11.29 -2.29 -8.23
CA VAL A 139 12.36 -2.92 -9.01
C VAL A 139 12.07 -2.87 -10.52
N ALA A 140 10.82 -3.10 -10.92
CA ALA A 140 10.41 -3.01 -12.32
C ALA A 140 10.42 -1.57 -12.88
N GLU A 141 10.19 -0.55 -12.05
CA GLU A 141 10.25 0.86 -12.41
C GLU A 141 11.69 1.37 -12.43
N LYS A 142 12.52 1.04 -11.43
CA LYS A 142 13.97 1.32 -11.44
C LYS A 142 14.64 0.71 -12.69
N ALA A 143 14.30 -0.52 -13.05
CA ALA A 143 14.80 -1.17 -14.27
C ALA A 143 14.31 -0.52 -15.59
N LYS A 144 13.21 0.25 -15.54
CA LYS A 144 12.73 1.02 -16.70
C LYS A 144 13.37 2.41 -16.76
N GLU A 145 13.67 3.01 -15.62
CA GLU A 145 14.40 4.29 -15.52
C GLU A 145 15.87 4.12 -15.92
N GLU A 146 16.56 3.08 -15.44
CA GLU A 146 17.94 2.76 -15.82
C GLU A 146 18.08 2.52 -17.34
N LYS A 147 17.12 1.82 -17.96
CA LYS A 147 17.06 1.62 -19.42
C LYS A 147 16.74 2.89 -20.21
N LYS A 148 16.16 3.90 -19.56
CA LYS A 148 15.87 5.20 -20.17
C LYS A 148 17.10 6.10 -20.12
N GLU A 149 17.94 5.96 -19.10
CA GLU A 149 19.22 6.66 -18.97
C GLU A 149 20.31 6.07 -19.88
N GLU A 150 20.35 4.75 -20.10
CA GLU A 150 21.25 4.12 -21.10
C GLU A 150 20.93 4.51 -22.55
N ASN A 151 19.65 4.83 -22.87
CA ASN A 151 19.22 5.24 -24.21
C ASN A 151 19.36 6.76 -24.46
N VAL A 152 19.98 7.50 -23.53
CA VAL A 152 20.17 8.96 -23.59
C VAL A 152 21.67 9.34 -23.70
N GLN A 153 22.59 8.36 -23.70
CA GLN A 153 24.00 8.63 -24.02
C GLN A 153 24.18 8.77 -25.55
N PRO A 154 24.88 9.83 -26.03
CA PRO A 154 24.97 10.19 -27.45
C PRO A 154 25.81 9.20 -28.29
#